data_AF-A0AAW9EDD6-F1
#
_entry.id   AF-A0AAW9EDD6-F1
#
_cell.length_a   1.000
_cell.length_b   1.000
_cell.length_c   1.000
_cell.angle_alpha   90.00
_cell.angle_beta   90.00
_cell.angle_gamma   90.00
#
_symmetry.space_group_name_H-M   'P 1'
#
loop_
_entity.id
_entity.type
_entity.pdbx_description
1 polymer ?
#
loop_
_entity_poly.entity_id
_entity_poly.type
_entity_poly.pdbx_seq_one_letter_code
_entity_poly.pdbx_strand_id
1 'polypeptide(L)' 'MILYATLAKGPKLPLDLQVNSTRQFMRELNRLGLTSAIDAGGGFQNYPEDYEIIEQLHAKDQMTVRIAYNLFT' A
#
# COMPACT_ATOMS: atom_id res chain seq x y z
N MET A 1 -11.34 -2.26 -18.93
CA MET A 1 -11.96 -1.22 -18.07
C MET A 1 -11.33 0.13 -18.36
N ILE A 2 -12.13 1.16 -18.68
CA ILE A 2 -11.64 2.50 -19.04
C ILE A 2 -10.97 3.20 -17.84
N LEU A 3 -11.52 3.05 -16.62
CA LEU A 3 -11.01 3.73 -15.42
C LEU A 3 -9.57 3.31 -15.06
N TYR A 4 -9.32 2.03 -14.79
CA TYR A 4 -7.99 1.53 -14.41
C TYR A 4 -6.94 1.77 -15.49
N ALA A 5 -7.31 1.62 -16.77
CA ALA A 5 -6.40 1.90 -17.89
C ALA A 5 -6.04 3.39 -18.01
N THR A 6 -6.90 4.28 -17.54
CA THR A 6 -6.62 5.72 -17.48
C THR A 6 -5.75 6.05 -16.27
N LEU A 7 -6.06 5.50 -15.09
CA LEU A 7 -5.26 5.70 -13.87
C LEU A 7 -3.83 5.18 -14.01
N ALA A 8 -3.64 4.04 -14.68
CA ALA A 8 -2.33 3.44 -14.92
C ALA A 8 -1.40 4.29 -15.82
N LYS A 9 -1.95 5.26 -16.56
CA LYS A 9 -1.16 6.21 -17.36
C LYS A 9 -0.61 7.37 -16.54
N GLY A 10 -1.06 7.53 -15.30
CA GLY A 10 -0.51 8.53 -14.38
C GLY A 10 0.94 8.23 -14.03
N PRO A 11 1.75 9.26 -13.69
CA PRO A 11 3.11 9.03 -13.23
C PRO A 11 3.12 8.25 -11.92
N LYS A 12 4.05 7.29 -11.80
CA LYS A 12 4.34 6.66 -10.50
C LYS A 12 5.21 7.61 -9.67
N LEU A 13 4.96 7.65 -8.37
CA LEU A 13 5.82 8.39 -7.44
C LEU A 13 7.22 7.75 -7.37
N PRO A 14 8.29 8.54 -7.23
CA PRO A 14 9.59 8.06 -6.76
C PRO A 14 9.47 7.21 -5.49
N LEU A 15 10.37 6.24 -5.32
CA LEU A 15 10.30 5.23 -4.26
C LEU A 15 10.24 5.85 -2.85
N ASP A 16 11.07 6.86 -2.60
CA ASP A 16 11.12 7.62 -1.35
C ASP A 16 9.80 8.36 -1.05
N LEU A 17 9.15 8.89 -2.09
CA LEU A 17 7.84 9.52 -1.97
C LEU A 17 6.72 8.50 -1.74
N GLN A 18 6.83 7.29 -2.29
CA GLN A 18 5.89 6.21 -1.99
C GLN A 18 5.97 5.80 -0.50
N VAL A 19 7.18 5.65 0.05
CA VAL A 19 7.38 5.36 1.48
C VAL A 19 6.74 6.44 2.36
N ASN A 20 6.99 7.72 2.06
CA ASN A 20 6.39 8.83 2.82
C ASN A 20 4.86 8.86 2.68
N SER A 21 4.33 8.62 1.48
CA SER A 21 2.89 8.56 1.21
C SER A 21 2.22 7.49 2.06
N THR A 22 2.76 6.26 2.09
CA THR A 22 2.21 5.15 2.88
C THR A 22 2.22 5.45 4.38
N ARG A 23 3.26 6.11 4.90
CA ARG A 23 3.30 6.54 6.31
C ARG A 23 2.22 7.58 6.63
N GLN A 24 2.00 8.54 5.74
CA GLN A 24 0.94 9.54 5.91
C GLN A 24 -0.45 8.91 5.84
N PHE A 25 -0.64 7.95 4.93
CA PHE A 25 -1.89 7.20 4.84
C PHE A 25 -2.19 6.46 6.14
N MET A 26 -1.23 5.69 6.68
CA MET A 26 -1.41 5.00 7.96
C MET A 26 -1.67 5.97 9.12
N ARG A 27 -1.00 7.14 9.15
CA ARG A 27 -1.26 8.18 10.15
C ARG A 27 -2.72 8.65 10.12
N GLU A 28 -3.28 8.87 8.93
CA GLU A 28 -4.68 9.28 8.79
C GLU A 28 -5.66 8.18 9.20
N LEU A 29 -5.35 6.91 8.88
CA LEU A 29 -6.11 5.78 9.40
C LEU A 29 -6.11 5.76 10.93
N ASN A 30 -4.95 5.93 11.56
CA ASN A 30 -4.84 6.00 13.02
C ASN A 30 -5.59 7.21 13.60
N ARG A 31 -5.58 8.37 12.92
CA ARG A 31 -6.35 9.56 13.33
C ARG A 31 -7.86 9.28 13.40
N LEU A 32 -8.34 8.37 12.57
CA LEU A 32 -9.73 7.90 12.56
C LEU A 32 -9.98 6.70 13.50
N GLY A 33 -8.98 6.30 14.30
CA GLY A 33 -9.09 5.17 15.23
C GLY A 33 -8.89 3.79 14.59
N LEU A 34 -8.54 3.73 13.31
CA LEU A 34 -8.27 2.47 12.62
C LEU A 34 -6.87 1.95 12.99
N THR A 35 -6.81 0.67 13.36
CA THR A 35 -5.55 0.00 13.76
C THR A 35 -5.23 -1.23 12.91
N SER A 36 -6.16 -1.66 12.07
CA SER A 36 -5.97 -2.76 11.12
C SER A 36 -6.80 -2.58 9.85
N ALA A 37 -6.32 -3.15 8.76
CA ALA A 37 -7.00 -3.21 7.47
C ALA A 37 -6.80 -4.58 6.83
N ILE A 38 -7.68 -4.91 5.88
CA ILE A 38 -7.51 -6.07 5.00
C ILE A 38 -7.18 -5.51 3.62
N ASP A 39 -6.02 -5.88 3.09
CA ASP A 39 -5.77 -5.78 1.67
C ASP A 39 -6.56 -6.89 0.98
N ALA A 40 -7.64 -6.49 0.31
CA ALA A 40 -8.56 -7.42 -0.34
C ALA A 40 -7.93 -8.15 -1.54
N GLY A 41 -6.75 -7.72 -1.99
CA GLY A 41 -6.11 -8.20 -3.20
C GLY A 41 -6.85 -7.80 -4.47
N GLY A 42 -6.25 -8.12 -5.62
CA GLY A 42 -6.78 -7.79 -6.93
C GLY A 42 -6.15 -6.53 -7.54
N GLY A 43 -6.74 -6.03 -8.63
CA GLY A 43 -6.21 -4.82 -9.30
C GLY A 43 -4.82 -5.01 -9.95
N PHE A 44 -4.41 -6.24 -10.23
CA PHE A 44 -3.10 -6.61 -10.78
C PHE A 44 -1.91 -6.32 -9.86
N GLN A 45 -2.13 -6.25 -8.54
CA GLN A 45 -1.06 -6.17 -7.55
C GLN A 45 -0.52 -7.56 -7.28
N ASN A 46 0.74 -7.81 -7.63
CA ASN A 46 1.40 -9.11 -7.50
C ASN A 46 2.33 -9.09 -6.29
N TYR A 47 2.29 -10.17 -5.51
CA TYR A 47 3.27 -10.41 -4.47
C TYR A 47 4.40 -11.28 -5.02
N PRO A 48 5.68 -10.93 -4.79
CA PRO A 48 6.16 -9.84 -3.92
C PRO A 48 6.34 -8.47 -4.60
N GLU A 49 6.28 -8.38 -5.93
CA GLU A 49 6.80 -7.24 -6.68
C GLU A 49 6.14 -5.88 -6.35
N ASP A 50 4.84 -5.87 -6.08
CA ASP A 50 4.08 -4.65 -5.78
C ASP A 50 4.02 -4.32 -4.27
N TYR A 51 4.66 -5.13 -3.42
CA TYR A 51 4.60 -5.01 -1.95
C TYR A 51 5.87 -4.45 -1.30
N GLU A 52 6.89 -4.09 -2.09
CA GLU A 52 8.20 -3.64 -1.61
C GLU A 52 8.13 -2.53 -0.55
N ILE A 53 7.25 -1.53 -0.75
CA ILE A 53 7.11 -0.39 0.19
C ILE A 53 6.64 -0.86 1.57
N ILE A 54 5.70 -1.80 1.60
CA ILE A 54 5.15 -2.35 2.83
C ILE A 54 6.19 -3.21 3.53
N GLU A 55 6.95 -4.02 2.80
CA GLU A 55 8.05 -4.81 3.34
C GLU A 55 9.15 -3.92 3.94
N GLN A 56 9.54 -2.86 3.24
CA GLN A 56 10.54 -1.90 3.75
C GLN A 56 10.07 -1.21 5.04
N LEU A 57 8.80 -0.80 5.12
CA LEU A 57 8.25 -0.18 6.33
C LEU A 57 8.15 -1.18 7.48
N HIS A 58 7.78 -2.42 7.19
CA HIS A 58 7.72 -3.49 8.18
C HIS A 58 9.11 -3.80 8.75
N ALA A 59 10.13 -3.97 7.89
CA ALA A 59 11.51 -4.25 8.29
C ALA A 59 12.15 -3.12 9.13
N LYS A 60 11.60 -1.91 9.06
CA LYS A 60 12.06 -0.74 9.83
C LYS A 60 11.19 -0.44 11.06
N ASP A 61 10.24 -1.31 11.40
CA ASP A 61 9.26 -1.11 12.48
C ASP A 61 8.45 0.19 12.34
N GLN A 62 8.15 0.61 11.10
CA GLN A 62 7.44 1.86 10.78
C GLN A 62 5.96 1.67 10.44
N MET A 63 5.45 0.45 10.54
CA MET A 63 4.03 0.13 10.33
C MET A 63 3.22 0.49 11.57
N THR A 64 2.18 1.30 11.40
CA THR A 64 1.26 1.69 12.50
C THR A 64 -0.16 1.13 12.33
N VAL A 65 -0.40 0.42 11.22
CA VAL A 65 -1.64 -0.31 10.91
C VAL A 65 -1.27 -1.74 10.58
N ARG A 66 -1.95 -2.72 11.18
CA ARG A 66 -1.77 -4.14 10.85
C ARG A 66 -2.53 -4.47 9.57
N ILE A 67 -1.89 -5.11 8.61
CA ILE A 67 -2.51 -5.44 7.33
C ILE A 67 -2.51 -6.95 7.14
N ALA A 68 -3.69 -7.50 6.89
CA ALA A 68 -3.85 -8.88 6.42
C ALA A 68 -3.97 -8.87 4.88
N TYR A 69 -3.25 -9.75 4.20
CA TYR A 69 -3.19 -9.79 2.73
C TYR A 69 -3.91 -11.00 2.17
N ASN A 70 -4.79 -10.77 1.20
CA ASN A 70 -5.31 -11.83 0.33
C ASN A 70 -4.44 -11.92 -0.93
N LEU A 71 -3.51 -12.86 -0.94
CA LEU A 71 -2.60 -13.08 -2.06
C LEU A 71 -3.20 -14.09 -3.04
N PHE A 72 -3.33 -13.70 -4.31
CA PHE A 72 -3.76 -14.58 -5.40
C PHE A 72 -2.52 -15.03 -6.19
N THR A 73 -2.35 -16.34 -6.35
CA THR A 73 -1.28 -16.99 -7.12
C THR A 73 -1.76 -17.42 -8.49
#